data_AF-A0A502G2X2-F1
#
_entry.id   AF-A0A502G2X2-F1
#
_cell.length_a   1.000
_cell.length_b   1.000
_cell.length_c   1.000
_cell.angle_alpha   90.00
_cell.angle_beta   90.00
_cell.angle_gamma   90.00
#
_symmetry.space_group_name_H-M   'P 1'
#
loop_
_entity.id
_entity.type
_entity.pdbx_description
1 polymer ?
#
loop_
_entity_poly.entity_id
_entity_poly.type
_entity_poly.pdbx_seq_one_letter_code
_entity_poly.pdbx_strand_id
1 'polypeptide(L)'
;MTTTNIILSAYPGRRVREAGCISTQIGLCVGGGGPQRRLAVEGLGGITRAVAEFGRDVLAANTGASFDISVSMAKGQRKPRGFDAAEKAGTFGHQAFLREDAGEDATYRKLVSPPVSGAAVPAALAA
;
A
#
# COMPACT_ATOMS: atom_id res chain seq x y z
N MET A 1 17.71 8.27 -15.77
CA MET A 1 16.30 8.30 -15.33
C MET A 1 16.27 8.61 -13.84
N THR A 2 15.31 9.39 -13.34
CA THR A 2 15.30 9.78 -11.91
C THR A 2 14.67 8.66 -11.09
N THR A 3 15.49 7.99 -10.28
CA THR A 3 15.02 7.01 -9.31
C THR A 3 14.39 7.71 -8.11
N THR A 4 13.20 7.28 -7.71
CA THR A 4 12.46 7.84 -6.56
C THR A 4 12.28 6.77 -5.49
N ASN A 5 12.65 7.09 -4.25
CA ASN A 5 12.39 6.20 -3.13
C ASN A 5 10.96 6.39 -2.64
N ILE A 6 10.18 5.31 -2.68
CA ILE A 6 8.80 5.25 -2.22
C ILE A 6 8.66 4.35 -1.00
N ILE A 7 7.59 4.57 -0.26
CA ILE A 7 7.15 3.78 0.88
C ILE A 7 5.73 3.33 0.56
N LEU A 8 5.55 2.02 0.41
CA LEU A 8 4.25 1.38 0.29
C LEU A 8 3.79 0.98 1.68
N SER A 9 2.54 1.30 2.03
CA SER A 9 1.92 0.90 3.30
C SER A 9 0.55 0.30 3.03
N ALA A 10 0.31 -0.92 3.52
CA ALA A 10 -1.00 -1.56 3.42
C ALA A 10 -1.83 -1.29 4.69
N TYR A 11 -3.07 -0.87 4.49
CA TYR A 11 -4.02 -0.59 5.57
C TYR A 11 -5.27 -1.46 5.41
N PRO A 12 -5.73 -2.13 6.47
CA PRO A 12 -6.99 -2.87 6.43
C PRO A 12 -8.13 -1.92 6.07
N GLY A 13 -9.04 -2.38 5.21
CA GLY A 13 -10.13 -1.53 4.76
C GLY A 13 -11.17 -2.29 3.97
N ARG A 14 -12.33 -1.69 3.78
CA ARG A 14 -13.39 -2.21 2.93
C ARG A 14 -13.96 -1.11 2.05
N ARG A 15 -14.56 -1.51 0.94
CA ARG A 15 -15.35 -0.62 0.10
C ARG A 15 -16.82 -0.74 0.56
N VAL A 16 -17.41 0.38 0.95
CA VAL A 16 -18.80 0.44 1.43
C VAL A 16 -19.63 1.18 0.38
N ARG A 17 -20.75 0.59 -0.02
CA ARG A 17 -21.72 1.27 -0.88
C ARG A 17 -22.85 1.78 -0.01
N GLU A 18 -22.91 3.10 0.18
CA GLU A 18 -23.92 3.75 1.03
C GLU A 18 -24.68 4.78 0.21
N ALA A 19 -26.01 4.71 0.21
CA ALA A 19 -26.91 5.63 -0.51
C ALA A 19 -26.55 5.88 -2.00
N GLY A 20 -26.04 4.85 -2.70
CA GLY A 20 -25.63 4.96 -4.11
C GLY A 20 -24.21 5.49 -4.34
N CYS A 21 -23.53 5.93 -3.28
CA CYS A 21 -22.13 6.35 -3.30
C CYS A 21 -21.21 5.19 -2.88
N ILE A 22 -20.03 5.11 -3.51
CA ILE A 22 -18.97 4.18 -3.12
C ILE A 22 -18.00 4.94 -2.22
N SER A 23 -17.95 4.56 -0.94
CA SER A 23 -17.03 5.09 0.05
C SER A 23 -15.97 4.05 0.40
N THR A 24 -14.77 4.51 0.73
CA THR A 24 -13.69 3.64 1.21
C THR A 24 -13.55 3.82 2.71
N GLN A 25 -13.70 2.73 3.47
CA GLN A 25 -13.51 2.74 4.92
C GLN A 25 -12.18 2.07 5.23
N ILE A 26 -11.21 2.86 5.69
CA ILE A 26 -9.87 2.38 6.07
C ILE A 26 -9.79 2.37 7.58
N GLY A 27 -9.37 1.24 8.14
CA GLY A 27 -8.98 1.16 9.53
C GLY A 27 -7.63 1.84 9.72
N LEU A 28 -7.64 3.01 10.37
CA LEU A 28 -6.42 3.56 10.93
C LEU A 28 -5.96 2.62 12.04
N CYS A 29 -4.94 1.80 11.77
CA CYS A 29 -4.32 0.94 12.78
C CYS A 29 -3.70 1.82 13.88
N VAL A 30 -4.49 2.18 14.90
CA VAL A 30 -4.01 2.84 16.11
C VAL A 30 -3.17 1.81 16.87
N GLY A 31 -1.84 1.93 16.81
CA GLY A 31 -0.92 1.22 17.70
C GLY A 31 -0.13 0.02 17.14
N GLY A 32 -0.16 -0.27 15.84
CA GLY A 32 0.68 -1.34 15.30
C GLY A 32 0.77 -1.31 13.78
N GLY A 33 1.96 -1.01 13.27
CA GLY A 33 2.25 -0.82 11.85
C GLY A 33 1.76 -1.97 10.99
N GLY A 34 0.95 -1.64 10.00
CA GLY A 34 0.62 -2.53 8.89
C GLY A 34 1.87 -2.83 8.04
N PRO A 35 1.74 -3.74 7.06
CA PRO A 35 2.82 -4.05 6.13
C PRO A 35 3.36 -2.79 5.48
N GLN A 36 4.69 -2.60 5.56
CA GLN A 36 5.37 -1.51 4.90
C GLN A 36 6.52 -2.04 4.04
N ARG A 37 6.72 -1.46 2.86
CA ARG A 37 7.85 -1.76 1.99
C ARG A 37 8.45 -0.48 1.44
N ARG A 38 9.74 -0.28 1.66
CA ARG A 38 10.50 0.84 1.09
C ARG A 38 11.29 0.33 -0.09
N LEU A 39 11.20 1.00 -1.24
CA LEU A 39 11.96 0.62 -2.41
C LEU A 39 12.22 1.81 -3.34
N ALA A 40 13.24 1.67 -4.16
CA ALA A 40 13.59 2.60 -5.22
C ALA A 40 12.87 2.18 -6.51
N VAL A 41 12.17 3.11 -7.15
CA VAL A 41 11.44 2.85 -8.41
C VAL A 41 11.76 3.92 -9.45
N GLU A 42 11.60 3.55 -10.72
CA GLU A 42 11.80 4.45 -11.85
C GLU A 42 10.47 4.84 -12.49
N GLY A 43 10.13 6.13 -12.39
CA GLY A 43 8.92 6.69 -12.99
C GLY A 43 7.61 6.14 -12.43
N LEU A 44 6.50 6.53 -13.06
CA LEU A 44 5.15 6.13 -12.63
C LEU A 44 4.89 4.63 -12.87
N GLY A 45 5.39 4.07 -13.98
CA GLY A 45 5.24 2.64 -14.28
C GLY A 45 5.92 1.75 -13.23
N GLY A 46 7.08 2.16 -12.71
CA GLY A 46 7.76 1.48 -11.61
C GLY A 46 6.94 1.48 -10.32
N ILE A 47 6.27 2.60 -10.01
CA ILE A 47 5.35 2.69 -8.86
C ILE A 47 4.17 1.72 -9.04
N THR A 48 3.49 1.73 -10.19
CA THR A 48 2.35 0.83 -10.45
C THR A 48 2.74 -0.64 -10.31
N ARG A 49 3.90 -1.03 -10.88
CA ARG A 49 4.40 -2.39 -10.75
C ARG A 49 4.68 -2.75 -9.28
N ALA A 50 5.36 -1.87 -8.55
CA ALA A 50 5.69 -2.06 -7.15
C ALA A 50 4.44 -2.21 -6.27
N VAL A 51 3.40 -1.41 -6.52
CA VAL A 51 2.11 -1.51 -5.81
C VAL A 51 1.45 -2.87 -6.09
N ALA A 52 1.42 -3.31 -7.34
CA ALA A 52 0.83 -4.59 -7.72
C ALA A 52 1.60 -5.80 -7.16
N GLU A 53 2.93 -5.74 -7.10
CA GLU A 53 3.78 -6.79 -6.49
C GLU A 53 3.58 -6.81 -4.96
N PHE A 54 3.65 -5.65 -4.32
CA PHE A 54 3.44 -5.53 -2.87
C PHE A 54 2.05 -6.01 -2.43
N GLY A 55 1.00 -5.62 -3.16
CA GLY A 55 -0.36 -6.06 -2.86
C GLY A 55 -0.55 -7.56 -3.01
N ARG A 56 0.09 -8.19 -4.02
CA ARG A 56 0.09 -9.65 -4.16
C ARG A 56 0.77 -10.34 -2.98
N ASP A 57 1.90 -9.82 -2.53
CA ASP A 57 2.61 -10.37 -1.36
C ASP A 57 1.80 -10.23 -0.09
N VAL A 58 1.18 -9.07 0.15
CA VAL A 58 0.30 -8.84 1.30
C VAL A 58 -0.90 -9.77 1.26
N LEU A 59 -1.53 -9.96 0.10
CA LEU A 59 -2.66 -10.87 -0.06
C LEU A 59 -2.26 -12.34 0.14
N ALA A 60 -1.07 -12.74 -0.33
CA ALA A 60 -0.54 -14.08 -0.12
C ALA A 60 -0.29 -14.37 1.38
N ALA A 61 0.23 -13.39 2.11
CA ALA A 61 0.43 -13.48 3.56
C ALA A 61 -0.88 -13.35 4.37
N ASN A 62 -1.93 -12.76 3.78
CA ASN A 62 -3.21 -12.46 4.43
C ASN A 62 -4.37 -12.92 3.54
N THR A 63 -4.53 -14.23 3.38
CA THR A 63 -5.55 -14.80 2.49
C THR A 63 -6.94 -14.29 2.85
N GLY A 64 -7.63 -13.72 1.86
CA GLY A 64 -8.98 -13.17 2.02
C GLY A 64 -9.05 -11.82 2.75
N ALA A 65 -7.93 -11.17 3.06
CA ALA A 65 -7.96 -9.82 3.61
C ALA A 65 -8.37 -8.80 2.54
N SER A 66 -9.04 -7.75 3.00
CA SER A 66 -9.38 -6.56 2.22
C SER A 66 -8.56 -5.39 2.76
N PHE A 67 -7.87 -4.68 1.87
CA PHE A 67 -6.93 -3.62 2.25
C PHE A 67 -6.71 -2.63 1.13
N ASP A 68 -6.27 -1.43 1.49
CA ASP A 68 -5.82 -0.37 0.59
C ASP A 68 -4.29 -0.20 0.68
N ILE A 69 -3.64 0.19 -0.41
CA ILE A 69 -2.19 0.42 -0.46
C ILE A 69 -1.89 1.90 -0.64
N SER A 70 -1.42 2.56 0.41
CA SER A 70 -0.92 3.93 0.27
C SER A 70 0.49 3.96 -0.30
N VAL A 71 0.73 4.85 -1.25
CA VAL A 71 2.06 5.17 -1.79
C VAL A 71 2.51 6.52 -1.24
N SER A 72 3.58 6.53 -0.47
CA SER A 72 4.20 7.75 0.05
C SER A 72 5.62 7.91 -0.46
N MET A 73 6.09 9.15 -0.63
CA MET A 73 7.49 9.41 -0.96
C MET A 73 8.35 9.32 0.30
N ALA A 74 9.57 8.81 0.18
CA ALA A 74 10.53 8.90 1.28
C ALA A 74 10.85 10.37 1.61
N LYS A 75 11.21 10.65 2.86
CA LYS A 75 11.52 12.02 3.32
C LYS A 75 12.61 12.65 2.44
N GLY A 76 12.33 13.84 1.89
CA GLY A 76 13.26 14.57 1.02
C GLY A 76 13.20 14.16 -0.46
N GLN A 77 12.40 13.16 -0.84
CA GLN A 77 12.22 12.80 -2.25
C GLN A 77 11.17 13.68 -2.93
N ARG A 78 11.45 14.05 -4.17
CA ARG A 78 10.51 14.81 -5.00
C ARG A 78 9.49 13.87 -5.64
N LYS A 79 8.21 14.21 -5.55
CA LYS A 79 7.15 13.51 -6.30
C LYS A 79 7.48 13.55 -7.80
N PRO A 80 7.43 12.40 -8.52
CA PRO A 80 7.65 12.40 -9.96
C PRO A 80 6.53 13.17 -10.65
N ARG A 81 6.84 13.72 -11.84
CA ARG A 81 5.85 14.45 -12.63
C ARG A 81 4.66 13.55 -12.95
N GLY A 82 3.45 14.06 -12.75
CA GLY A 82 2.22 13.31 -12.99
C GLY A 82 1.79 12.37 -11.86
N PHE A 83 2.52 12.30 -10.74
CA PHE A 83 2.16 11.45 -9.60
C PHE A 83 0.75 11.75 -9.06
N ASP A 84 0.44 13.02 -8.83
CA ASP A 84 -0.84 13.45 -8.27
C ASP A 84 -2.01 13.14 -9.22
N ALA A 85 -1.81 13.34 -10.53
CA ALA A 85 -2.78 12.98 -11.54
C ALA A 85 -3.00 11.46 -11.64
N ALA A 86 -1.92 10.67 -11.55
CA ALA A 86 -1.98 9.21 -11.55
C ALA A 86 -2.63 8.66 -10.26
N GLU A 87 -2.38 9.29 -9.11
CA GLU A 87 -3.02 8.97 -7.85
C GLU A 87 -4.52 9.24 -7.92
N LYS A 88 -4.91 10.45 -8.36
CA LYS A 88 -6.31 10.85 -8.55
C LYS A 88 -7.05 9.98 -9.57
N ALA A 89 -6.38 9.55 -10.63
CA ALA A 89 -6.94 8.66 -11.65
C ALA A 89 -7.00 7.19 -11.20
N GLY A 90 -6.44 6.83 -10.04
CA GLY A 90 -6.37 5.45 -9.56
C GLY A 90 -5.40 4.57 -10.35
N THR A 91 -4.49 5.15 -11.14
CA THR A 91 -3.55 4.44 -12.03
C THR A 91 -2.62 3.47 -11.29
N PHE A 92 -2.34 3.72 -10.01
CA PHE A 92 -1.51 2.83 -9.20
C PHE A 92 -2.22 1.56 -8.74
N GLY A 93 -3.55 1.49 -8.83
CA GLY A 93 -4.31 0.30 -8.42
C GLY A 93 -4.32 0.06 -6.90
N HIS A 94 -4.15 1.11 -6.09
CA HIS A 94 -4.11 0.98 -4.63
C HIS A 94 -5.39 0.37 -4.02
N GLN A 95 -6.54 0.60 -4.67
CA GLN A 95 -7.85 0.07 -4.27
C GLN A 95 -8.17 -1.32 -4.83
N ALA A 96 -7.27 -1.93 -5.62
CA ALA A 96 -7.56 -3.21 -6.29
C ALA A 96 -7.79 -4.38 -5.31
N PHE A 97 -7.36 -4.22 -4.07
CA PHE A 97 -7.48 -5.22 -3.01
C PHE A 97 -8.60 -4.92 -2.01
N LEU A 98 -9.35 -3.83 -2.21
CA LEU A 98 -10.53 -3.52 -1.43
C LEU A 98 -11.72 -4.32 -1.94
N ARG A 99 -12.38 -5.02 -1.03
CA ARG A 99 -13.58 -5.80 -1.31
C ARG A 99 -14.82 -5.10 -0.79
N GLU A 100 -15.92 -5.27 -1.52
CA GLU A 100 -17.26 -4.82 -1.13
C GLU A 100 -17.97 -5.87 -0.24
N ASP A 101 -17.59 -7.15 -0.34
CA ASP A 101 -18.14 -8.22 0.51
C ASP A 101 -17.48 -8.28 1.89
N ALA A 102 -16.43 -7.49 2.11
CA ALA A 102 -15.71 -7.47 3.37
C ALA A 102 -16.59 -6.87 4.48
N GLY A 103 -16.86 -7.71 5.50
CA GLY A 103 -17.53 -7.30 6.73
C GLY A 103 -16.76 -6.20 7.48
N GLU A 104 -17.39 -5.61 8.49
CA GLU A 104 -16.82 -4.49 9.24
C GLU A 104 -15.51 -4.87 9.95
N ASP A 105 -15.39 -6.12 10.37
CA ASP A 105 -14.19 -6.73 10.93
C ASP A 105 -12.95 -6.58 10.05
N ALA A 106 -13.13 -6.43 8.73
CA ALA A 106 -12.02 -6.23 7.80
C ALA A 106 -11.24 -4.94 8.08
N THR A 107 -11.88 -3.91 8.64
CA THR A 107 -11.24 -2.64 9.01
C THR A 107 -10.40 -2.76 10.29
N TYR A 108 -10.70 -3.74 11.16
CA TYR A 108 -9.96 -3.99 12.40
C TYR A 108 -8.93 -5.11 12.26
N ARG A 109 -8.89 -5.78 11.11
CA ARG A 109 -8.01 -6.92 10.88
C ARG A 109 -6.55 -6.49 10.88
N LYS A 110 -5.76 -7.10 11.77
CA LYS A 110 -4.30 -6.93 11.78
C LYS A 110 -3.69 -7.62 10.55
N LEU A 111 -3.11 -6.82 9.65
CA LEU A 111 -2.38 -7.32 8.49
C LEU A 111 -0.98 -7.80 8.90
N VAL A 112 -0.63 -9.02 8.49
CA VAL A 112 0.69 -9.60 8.65
C VAL A 112 1.60 -9.09 7.55
N SER A 113 2.80 -8.65 7.92
CA SER A 113 3.81 -8.24 6.94
C SER A 113 4.27 -9.46 6.12
N PRO A 114 4.30 -9.39 4.78
CA PRO A 114 4.81 -10.50 3.99
C PRO A 114 6.31 -10.70 4.28
N PRO A 115 6.81 -11.95 4.23
CA PRO A 115 8.24 -12.20 4.37
C PRO A 115 8.98 -11.44 3.27
N VAL A 116 9.96 -10.62 3.65
CA VAL A 116 10.77 -9.85 2.71
C VAL A 116 11.61 -10.84 1.91
N SER A 117 11.16 -11.21 0.71
CA SER A 117 11.90 -12.08 -0.18
C SER A 117 13.03 -11.28 -0.85
N GLY A 118 14.16 -11.15 -0.14
CA GLY A 118 15.47 -10.80 -0.69
C GLY A 118 15.79 -9.31 -0.90
N ALA A 119 16.94 -8.93 -0.33
CA ALA A 119 17.80 -7.76 -0.60
C ALA A 119 17.61 -6.46 0.23
N ALA A 120 18.62 -6.27 1.10
CA ALA A 120 19.14 -5.04 1.70
C ALA A 120 18.39 -4.43 2.90
N VAL A 121 18.56 -5.09 4.05
CA VAL A 121 18.73 -4.38 5.33
C VAL A 121 20.23 -4.36 5.64
N PRO A 122 20.97 -3.23 5.56
CA PRO A 122 22.01 -3.04 6.53
C PRO A 122 21.28 -2.69 7.82
N ALA A 123 21.22 -3.66 8.72
CA ALA A 123 20.94 -3.42 10.11
C ALA A 123 22.12 -2.56 10.59
N ALA A 124 21.92 -1.25 10.68
CA ALA A 124 22.78 -0.42 11.50
C ALA A 124 22.43 -0.71 12.96
N LEU A 125 23.01 -1.82 13.43
CA LEU A 125 23.31 -2.04 14.84
C LEU A 125 24.37 -1.01 15.25
N ALA A 126 24.30 -0.60 16.53
CA ALA A 126 25.27 0.19 17.29
C ALA A 126 25.10 1.72 17.28
N ALA A 127 24.43 2.22 18.32
CA ALA A 127 25.09 2.96 19.40
C ALA A 127 24.27 2.80 20.69
#